data_AF-A0A2G5EBK3-F1
#
_entry.id   AF-A0A2G5EBK3-F1
#
_cell.length_a   1.000
_cell.length_b   1.000
_cell.length_c   1.000
_cell.angle_alpha   90.00
_cell.angle_beta   90.00
_cell.angle_gamma   90.00
#
_symmetry.space_group_name_H-M   'P 1'
#
loop_
_entity.id
_entity.type
_entity.pdbx_description
1 polymer ?
#
loop_
_entity_poly.entity_id
_entity_poly.type
_entity_poly.pdbx_seq_one_letter_code
_entity_poly.pdbx_strand_id
1 'polypeptide(L)'
;MTSVSHMDSPHVVDLGLTQMLSLLVDQNLDAAELDVHLIGGYDDTLLEHNNGTSESNADVDSHSFPLCSKVVEALQRRRQHFHIRTLFVLAHNTRIDSNGISHPIVTGFVVETCTGTITPANFDRSSRSPDEVVRRIRVTVSSGDPTWNGKLLETYDAKKDRYQIAACSWTPRWQYIALSLQQLSDSEILLRCSTSPLSEGPDFVDNERRLFGYLIKHPNWKETFPARKPRIFERTADGGWRRC
;
A
#
# COMPACT_ATOMS: atom_id res chain seq x y z
N MET A 1 20.15 6.45 6.32
CA MET A 1 19.46 5.55 5.38
C MET A 1 17.96 5.72 5.60
N THR A 2 17.15 5.68 4.54
CA THR A 2 15.70 5.92 4.63
C THR A 2 14.96 4.68 4.17
N SER A 3 13.94 4.26 4.91
CA SER A 3 13.02 3.19 4.51
C SER A 3 11.61 3.75 4.48
N VAL A 4 10.87 3.42 3.42
CA VAL A 4 9.49 3.88 3.21
C VAL A 4 8.64 2.67 2.88
N SER A 5 7.50 2.54 3.57
CA SER A 5 6.51 1.49 3.32
C SER A 5 5.12 2.09 3.26
N HIS A 6 4.29 1.54 2.37
CA HIS A 6 2.84 1.72 2.41
C HIS A 6 2.25 0.44 3.03
N MET A 7 1.60 0.57 4.18
CA MET A 7 0.92 -0.53 4.88
C MET A 7 -0.58 -0.30 4.77
N ASP A 8 -1.32 -1.35 4.44
CA ASP A 8 -2.77 -1.33 4.19
C ASP A 8 -3.54 -2.25 5.16
N SER A 9 -2.84 -3.00 6.01
CA SER A 9 -3.44 -3.95 6.94
C SER A 9 -2.67 -4.08 8.25
N PRO A 10 -3.35 -4.15 9.42
CA PRO A 10 -2.70 -4.46 10.70
C PRO A 10 -1.89 -5.77 10.67
N HIS A 11 -2.28 -6.73 9.84
CA HIS A 11 -1.64 -8.05 9.76
C HIS A 11 -0.21 -8.03 9.20
N VAL A 12 0.15 -7.00 8.43
CA VAL A 12 1.50 -6.90 7.83
C VAL A 12 2.48 -6.09 8.70
N VAL A 13 1.99 -5.38 9.72
CA VAL A 13 2.77 -4.38 10.46
C VAL A 13 3.98 -4.99 11.17
N ASP A 14 3.80 -6.06 11.93
CA ASP A 14 4.89 -6.61 12.77
C ASP A 14 6.05 -7.15 11.93
N LEU A 15 5.73 -7.93 10.89
CA LEU A 15 6.74 -8.49 9.99
C LEU A 15 7.29 -7.40 9.06
N GLY A 16 6.45 -6.50 8.57
CA GLY A 16 6.86 -5.38 7.74
C GLY A 16 7.86 -4.46 8.44
N LEU A 17 7.58 -4.08 9.69
CA LEU A 17 8.52 -3.28 10.49
C LEU A 17 9.84 -4.04 10.72
N THR A 18 9.79 -5.35 10.96
CA THR A 18 11.00 -6.19 11.06
C THR A 18 11.82 -6.14 9.77
N GLN A 19 11.16 -6.28 8.61
CA GLN A 19 11.81 -6.23 7.30
C GLN A 19 12.47 -4.86 7.09
N MET A 20 11.75 -3.76 7.34
CA MET A 20 12.29 -2.41 7.20
C MET A 20 13.51 -2.18 8.09
N LEU A 21 13.44 -2.57 9.36
CA LEU A 21 14.54 -2.39 10.30
C LEU A 21 15.77 -3.23 9.93
N SER A 22 15.57 -4.45 9.41
CA SER A 22 16.68 -5.31 8.97
C SER A 22 17.52 -4.73 7.83
N LEU A 23 16.97 -3.75 7.10
CA LEU A 23 17.68 -3.03 6.05
C LEU A 23 18.41 -1.80 6.59
N LEU A 24 17.96 -1.22 7.71
CA LEU A 24 18.45 0.05 8.26
C LEU A 24 19.48 -0.12 9.37
N VAL A 25 19.32 -1.13 10.21
CA VAL A 25 20.07 -1.31 11.45
C VAL A 25 20.87 -2.60 11.37
N ASP A 26 22.19 -2.51 11.51
CA ASP A 26 23.01 -3.70 11.75
C ASP A 26 22.52 -4.37 13.04
N GLN A 27 22.27 -5.68 12.98
CA GLN A 27 21.63 -6.46 14.05
C GLN A 27 22.34 -6.41 15.41
N ASN A 28 23.52 -5.79 15.48
CA ASN A 28 24.36 -5.64 16.67
C ASN A 28 24.21 -4.26 17.37
N LEU A 29 23.39 -3.35 16.85
CA LEU A 29 23.17 -2.02 17.44
C LEU A 29 21.82 -1.95 18.16
N ASP A 30 21.80 -2.42 19.40
CA ASP A 30 20.63 -2.38 20.29
C ASP A 30 20.12 -0.96 20.61
N ALA A 31 20.86 0.10 20.23
CA ALA A 31 20.58 1.50 20.59
C ALA A 31 20.43 2.44 19.37
N ALA A 32 20.01 1.93 18.21
CA ALA A 32 19.75 2.81 17.06
C ALA A 32 18.59 3.79 17.37
N GLU A 33 18.87 5.09 17.24
CA GLU A 33 17.88 6.16 17.25
C GLU A 33 17.32 6.36 15.84
N LEU A 34 16.00 6.30 15.70
CA LEU A 34 15.31 6.34 14.42
C LEU A 34 14.20 7.38 14.44
N ASP A 35 14.26 8.33 13.51
CA ASP A 35 13.16 9.24 13.26
C ASP A 35 12.02 8.53 12.51
N VAL A 36 10.79 8.69 13.00
CA VAL A 36 9.59 8.07 12.44
C VAL A 36 8.59 9.12 12.02
N HIS A 37 8.05 8.92 10.81
CA HIS A 37 6.96 9.71 10.28
C HIS A 37 5.83 8.76 9.89
N LEU A 38 4.65 8.99 10.47
CA LEU A 38 3.44 8.24 10.19
C LEU A 38 2.38 9.19 9.63
N ILE A 39 1.98 8.97 8.38
CA ILE A 39 1.09 9.83 7.60
C ILE A 39 0.10 8.94 6.85
N GLY A 40 -1.19 9.27 6.88
CA GLY A 40 -2.23 8.52 6.17
C GLY A 40 -3.38 8.11 7.08
N GLY A 41 -4.33 7.34 6.53
CA GLY A 41 -5.61 7.09 7.20
C GLY A 41 -6.41 8.36 7.42
N TYR A 42 -7.67 8.22 7.80
CA TYR A 42 -8.55 9.31 8.23
C TYR A 42 -9.64 8.71 9.12
N ASP A 43 -10.51 9.53 9.70
CA ASP A 43 -11.65 9.02 10.45
C ASP A 43 -12.72 8.48 9.48
N ASP A 44 -12.62 7.18 9.20
CA ASP A 44 -13.45 6.45 8.25
C ASP A 44 -14.75 5.91 8.85
N THR A 45 -15.03 6.20 10.12
CA THR A 45 -16.21 5.75 10.87
C THR A 45 -17.41 6.69 10.82
N LEU A 46 -17.31 7.84 10.16
CA LEU A 46 -18.26 8.95 10.34
C LEU A 46 -19.53 8.91 9.48
N LEU A 47 -19.93 7.76 8.96
CA LEU A 47 -21.18 7.62 8.22
C LEU A 47 -22.08 6.63 8.94
N GLU A 48 -23.02 7.14 9.75
CA GLU A 48 -24.38 6.58 10.02
C GLU A 48 -25.16 7.34 11.12
N HIS A 49 -24.67 8.43 11.72
CA HIS A 49 -25.43 9.15 12.77
C HIS A 49 -26.62 10.02 12.30
N ASN A 50 -27.05 9.93 11.02
CA ASN A 50 -28.19 10.71 10.52
C ASN A 50 -29.43 9.89 10.11
N ASN A 51 -29.44 8.56 10.25
CA ASN A 51 -30.67 7.77 10.13
C ASN A 51 -30.95 7.06 11.45
N GLY A 52 -31.76 7.71 12.29
CA GLY A 52 -32.22 7.14 13.55
C GLY A 52 -33.04 5.87 13.32
N THR A 53 -32.38 4.71 13.39
CA THR A 53 -33.01 3.42 13.69
C THR A 53 -31.98 2.45 14.25
N SER A 54 -32.18 2.12 15.53
CA SER A 54 -31.99 0.79 16.10
C SER A 54 -30.57 0.27 16.31
N GLU A 55 -30.29 0.02 17.58
CA GLU A 55 -29.26 -0.87 18.12
C GLU A 55 -29.01 -2.09 17.22
N SER A 56 -27.92 -2.05 16.45
CA SER A 56 -27.25 -3.24 15.98
C SER A 56 -25.76 -3.02 16.22
N ASN A 57 -25.13 -3.95 16.95
CA ASN A 57 -23.69 -4.06 17.08
C ASN A 57 -23.08 -4.51 15.73
N ALA A 58 -23.28 -3.71 14.69
CA ALA A 58 -22.48 -3.81 13.49
C ALA A 58 -21.17 -3.08 13.80
N ASP A 59 -20.09 -3.83 13.98
CA ASP A 59 -18.73 -3.33 13.93
C ASP A 59 -18.62 -2.50 12.63
N VAL A 60 -18.71 -1.17 12.74
CA VAL A 60 -18.36 -0.29 11.62
C VAL A 60 -16.85 -0.37 11.58
N ASP A 61 -16.35 -1.37 10.86
CA ASP A 61 -14.93 -1.70 10.79
C ASP A 61 -14.14 -0.53 10.18
N SER A 62 -13.73 0.41 11.05
CA SER A 62 -12.70 1.38 10.73
C SER A 62 -11.48 0.62 10.22
N HIS A 63 -10.99 0.96 9.04
CA HIS A 63 -9.74 0.39 8.54
C HIS A 63 -8.54 1.20 9.06
N SER A 64 -8.71 2.51 9.19
CA SER A 64 -7.65 3.46 9.53
C SER A 64 -7.19 3.33 10.98
N PHE A 65 -8.12 3.31 11.95
CA PHE A 65 -7.75 3.28 13.38
C PHE A 65 -7.01 1.99 13.78
N PRO A 66 -7.48 0.78 13.45
CA PRO A 66 -6.77 -0.46 13.78
C PRO A 66 -5.36 -0.51 13.19
N LEU A 67 -5.18 -0.03 11.96
CA LEU A 67 -3.87 0.02 11.32
C LEU A 67 -2.93 1.01 12.04
N CYS A 68 -3.39 2.24 12.28
CA CYS A 68 -2.59 3.26 12.96
C CYS A 68 -2.19 2.82 14.38
N SER A 69 -3.14 2.29 15.15
CA SER A 69 -2.87 1.77 16.50
C SER A 69 -1.85 0.65 16.45
N LYS A 70 -2.01 -0.29 15.52
CA LYS A 70 -1.09 -1.43 15.38
C LYS A 70 0.34 -0.99 15.05
N VAL A 71 0.53 0.03 14.23
CA VAL A 71 1.86 0.59 13.93
C VAL A 71 2.50 1.18 15.18
N VAL A 72 1.77 1.98 15.96
CA VAL A 72 2.28 2.58 17.20
C VAL A 72 2.63 1.51 18.23
N GLU A 73 1.76 0.53 18.43
CA GLU A 73 2.03 -0.62 19.31
C GLU A 73 3.27 -1.41 18.88
N ALA A 74 3.42 -1.65 17.58
CA ALA A 74 4.56 -2.39 17.04
C ALA A 74 5.87 -1.63 17.26
N LEU A 75 5.88 -0.29 17.14
CA LEU A 75 7.03 0.54 17.47
C LEU A 75 7.35 0.51 18.97
N GLN A 76 6.34 0.63 19.83
CA GLN A 76 6.52 0.64 21.29
C GLN A 76 7.12 -0.67 21.83
N ARG A 77 6.82 -1.81 21.21
CA ARG A 77 7.31 -3.13 21.65
C ARG A 77 8.76 -3.42 21.24
N ARG A 78 9.38 -2.54 20.45
CA ARG A 78 10.73 -2.74 19.92
C ARG A 78 11.78 -2.17 20.86
N ARG A 79 13.01 -2.66 20.72
CA ARG A 79 14.16 -2.23 21.53
C ARG A 79 14.78 -0.92 21.03
N GLN A 80 14.67 -0.66 19.74
CA GLN A 80 15.16 0.58 19.12
C GLN A 80 14.42 1.80 19.68
N HIS A 81 15.09 2.95 19.68
CA HIS A 81 14.50 4.21 20.11
C HIS A 81 13.89 4.93 18.91
N PHE A 82 12.58 5.15 18.95
CA PHE A 82 11.85 5.82 17.87
C PHE A 82 11.45 7.22 18.29
N HIS A 83 11.90 8.22 17.54
CA HIS A 83 11.51 9.61 17.69
C HIS A 83 10.40 9.91 16.69
N ILE A 84 9.16 10.02 17.18
CA ILE A 84 8.03 10.38 16.32
C ILE A 84 8.18 11.87 15.94
N ARG A 85 8.61 12.11 14.70
CA ARG A 85 8.77 13.46 14.13
C ARG A 85 7.50 13.97 13.48
N THR A 86 6.69 13.06 12.94
CA THR A 86 5.41 13.40 12.32
C THR A 86 4.40 12.32 12.63
N LEU A 87 3.25 12.72 13.16
CA LEU A 87 2.09 11.87 13.37
C LEU A 87 0.87 12.60 12.78
N PHE A 88 0.61 12.36 11.50
CA PHE A 88 -0.45 13.01 10.72
C PHE A 88 -1.42 11.96 10.19
N VAL A 89 -2.19 11.38 11.11
CA VAL A 89 -3.12 10.29 10.87
C VAL A 89 -4.48 10.56 11.48
N LEU A 90 -5.50 9.79 11.09
CA LEU A 90 -6.86 9.84 11.65
C LEU A 90 -7.38 11.29 11.63
N ALA A 91 -7.98 11.79 12.72
CA ALA A 91 -8.43 13.16 12.89
C ALA A 91 -7.48 14.25 12.38
N HIS A 92 -6.15 14.09 12.51
CA HIS A 92 -5.20 15.07 11.98
C HIS A 92 -5.18 15.10 10.45
N ASN A 93 -5.47 13.96 9.81
CA ASN A 93 -5.56 13.82 8.36
C ASN A 93 -7.02 13.79 7.86
N THR A 94 -8.02 14.09 8.69
CA THR A 94 -9.44 14.10 8.31
C THR A 94 -9.89 15.49 7.87
N ARG A 95 -10.56 15.58 6.72
CA ARG A 95 -11.42 16.71 6.34
C ARG A 95 -12.85 16.23 6.13
N ILE A 96 -13.82 17.05 6.48
CA ILE A 96 -15.24 16.76 6.29
C ILE A 96 -15.76 17.66 5.18
N ASP A 97 -16.45 17.09 4.18
CA ASP A 97 -17.05 17.85 3.09
C ASP A 97 -18.43 18.43 3.48
N SER A 98 -19.05 19.17 2.56
CA SER A 98 -20.36 19.80 2.80
C SER A 98 -21.50 18.81 3.06
N ASN A 99 -21.32 17.54 2.70
CA ASN A 99 -22.30 16.47 2.91
C ASN A 99 -22.03 15.69 4.21
N GLY A 100 -21.02 16.08 4.98
CA GLY A 100 -20.62 15.37 6.20
C GLY A 100 -19.76 14.12 5.94
N ILE A 101 -19.27 13.91 4.71
CA ILE A 101 -18.42 12.77 4.39
C ILE A 101 -16.99 13.09 4.77
N SER A 102 -16.33 12.14 5.44
CA SER A 102 -14.93 12.26 5.82
C SER A 102 -14.00 11.79 4.70
N HIS A 103 -12.94 12.57 4.47
CA HIS A 103 -11.92 12.33 3.46
C HIS A 103 -10.53 12.54 4.05
N PRO A 104 -9.49 11.89 3.51
CA PRO A 104 -8.11 12.24 3.84
C PRO A 104 -7.74 13.63 3.31
N ILE A 105 -6.91 14.36 4.06
CA ILE A 105 -6.28 15.62 3.64
C ILE A 105 -5.06 15.31 2.76
N VAL A 106 -4.17 14.44 3.24
CA VAL A 106 -2.96 13.97 2.57
C VAL A 106 -3.13 12.51 2.19
N THR A 107 -3.01 12.23 0.88
CA THR A 107 -3.11 10.89 0.29
C THR A 107 -1.77 10.34 -0.20
N GLY A 108 -0.71 11.16 -0.17
CA GLY A 108 0.62 10.80 -0.61
C GLY A 108 1.67 11.81 -0.16
N PHE A 109 2.91 11.35 -0.08
CA PHE A 109 4.07 12.19 0.26
C PHE A 109 5.32 11.68 -0.44
N VAL A 110 6.33 12.55 -0.53
CA VAL A 110 7.69 12.21 -0.94
C VAL A 110 8.65 12.46 0.22
N VAL A 111 9.73 11.69 0.27
CA VAL A 111 10.81 11.86 1.25
C VAL A 111 12.10 12.18 0.49
N GLU A 112 12.75 13.29 0.83
CA GLU A 112 14.09 13.58 0.36
C GLU A 112 15.11 12.74 1.15
N THR A 113 15.71 11.75 0.48
CA THR A 113 16.55 10.73 1.15
C THR A 113 17.81 11.30 1.81
N CYS A 114 18.31 12.46 1.36
CA CYS A 114 19.48 13.11 1.95
C CYS A 114 19.16 13.82 3.27
N THR A 115 17.97 14.40 3.39
CA THR A 115 17.60 15.26 4.53
C THR A 115 16.57 14.62 5.46
N GLY A 116 15.86 13.59 5.00
CA GLY A 116 14.68 13.05 5.68
C GLY A 116 13.45 13.95 5.61
N THR A 117 13.51 15.05 4.86
CA THR A 117 12.38 16.00 4.74
C THR A 117 11.22 15.35 4.02
N ILE A 118 10.01 15.52 4.57
CA ILE A 118 8.77 15.00 4.00
C ILE A 118 7.92 16.13 3.46
N THR A 119 7.33 15.93 2.29
CA THR A 119 6.42 16.90 1.66
C THR A 119 5.21 16.17 1.08
N PRO A 120 3.97 16.66 1.30
CA PRO A 120 2.79 16.13 0.61
C PRO A 120 2.99 16.13 -0.90
N ALA A 121 2.61 15.04 -1.56
CA ALA A 121 2.84 14.85 -2.98
C ALA A 121 1.75 13.99 -3.61
N ASN A 122 1.43 14.29 -4.86
CA ASN A 122 0.54 13.50 -5.70
C ASN A 122 1.32 12.93 -6.86
N PHE A 123 1.09 11.66 -7.18
CA PHE A 123 1.80 10.94 -8.22
C PHE A 123 0.81 10.57 -9.32
N ASP A 124 0.94 11.23 -10.47
CA ASP A 124 0.18 10.84 -11.64
C ASP A 124 0.61 9.45 -12.13
N ARG A 125 -0.14 8.91 -13.08
CA ARG A 125 0.10 7.56 -13.60
C ARG A 125 1.50 7.40 -14.23
N SER A 126 2.06 8.46 -14.82
CA SER A 126 3.37 8.41 -15.49
C SER A 126 4.53 8.30 -14.51
N SER A 127 4.37 8.79 -13.28
CA SER A 127 5.43 8.80 -12.27
C SER A 127 5.51 7.51 -11.43
N ARG A 128 4.59 6.56 -11.61
CA ARG A 128 4.49 5.32 -10.78
C ARG A 128 5.33 4.15 -11.31
N SER A 129 6.17 4.40 -12.32
CA SER A 129 7.07 3.43 -12.94
C SER A 129 8.03 2.75 -11.94
N PRO A 130 8.66 1.62 -12.30
CA PRO A 130 8.39 0.76 -13.44
C PRO A 130 7.26 -0.25 -13.17
N ASP A 131 6.66 -0.75 -14.25
CA ASP A 131 5.82 -1.97 -14.26
C ASP A 131 4.67 -1.96 -13.23
N GLU A 132 4.04 -0.80 -13.12
CA GLU A 132 3.03 -0.46 -12.12
C GLU A 132 1.88 -1.48 -12.05
N VAL A 133 1.38 -1.97 -13.20
CA VAL A 133 0.31 -2.99 -13.25
C VAL A 133 0.74 -4.28 -12.58
N VAL A 134 1.97 -4.76 -12.85
CA VAL A 134 2.47 -6.01 -12.25
C VAL A 134 2.68 -5.84 -10.75
N ARG A 135 3.16 -4.67 -10.30
CA ARG A 135 3.30 -4.37 -8.88
C ARG A 135 1.95 -4.35 -8.16
N ARG A 136 0.91 -3.78 -8.78
CA ARG A 136 -0.45 -3.81 -8.24
C ARG A 136 -1.02 -5.23 -8.20
N ILE A 137 -0.84 -6.02 -9.26
CA ILE A 137 -1.22 -7.44 -9.26
C ILE A 137 -0.61 -8.15 -8.07
N ARG A 138 0.67 -7.95 -7.77
CA ARG A 138 1.28 -8.55 -6.59
C ARG A 138 0.49 -8.23 -5.32
N VAL A 139 0.18 -6.95 -5.07
CA VAL A 139 -0.60 -6.53 -3.89
C VAL A 139 -1.98 -7.21 -3.88
N THR A 140 -2.70 -7.23 -5.01
CA THR A 140 -4.08 -7.72 -5.08
C THR A 140 -4.20 -9.23 -4.95
N VAL A 141 -3.29 -10.01 -5.59
CA VAL A 141 -3.49 -11.45 -5.78
C VAL A 141 -2.46 -12.34 -5.08
N SER A 142 -1.39 -11.77 -4.49
CA SER A 142 -0.35 -12.59 -3.84
C SER A 142 -0.74 -13.14 -2.48
N SER A 143 -1.92 -12.80 -1.94
CA SER A 143 -2.42 -13.33 -0.67
C SER A 143 -2.51 -14.86 -0.66
N GLY A 144 -2.73 -15.48 -1.82
CA GLY A 144 -2.70 -16.94 -1.99
C GLY A 144 -1.30 -17.56 -2.12
N ASP A 145 -0.23 -16.75 -2.21
CA ASP A 145 1.15 -17.23 -2.29
C ASP A 145 1.77 -17.25 -0.88
N PRO A 146 2.05 -18.44 -0.30
CA PRO A 146 2.57 -18.54 1.06
C PRO A 146 3.96 -17.89 1.22
N THR A 147 4.69 -17.64 0.13
CA THR A 147 5.99 -16.96 0.15
C THR A 147 5.87 -15.53 0.70
N TRP A 148 4.72 -14.90 0.48
CA TRP A 148 4.46 -13.48 0.74
C TRP A 148 3.57 -13.23 1.97
N ASN A 149 3.12 -14.27 2.67
CA ASN A 149 2.20 -14.11 3.80
C ASN A 149 2.78 -13.17 4.88
N GLY A 150 2.04 -12.12 5.20
CA GLY A 150 2.40 -11.10 6.19
C GLY A 150 3.57 -10.19 5.80
N LYS A 151 4.17 -10.34 4.61
CA LYS A 151 5.37 -9.59 4.20
C LYS A 151 5.03 -8.33 3.43
N LEU A 152 5.82 -7.29 3.65
CA LEU A 152 5.92 -6.18 2.71
C LEU A 152 6.53 -6.66 1.38
N LEU A 153 5.94 -6.19 0.29
CA LEU A 153 6.38 -6.49 -1.06
C LEU A 153 7.50 -5.55 -1.49
N GLU A 154 8.73 -5.85 -1.04
CA GLU A 154 9.92 -5.10 -1.43
C GLU A 154 10.08 -5.07 -2.96
N THR A 155 10.51 -3.91 -3.48
CA THR A 155 10.65 -3.69 -4.94
C THR A 155 11.95 -3.04 -5.37
N TYR A 156 12.77 -2.51 -4.47
CA TYR A 156 13.98 -1.77 -4.83
C TYR A 156 15.21 -2.28 -4.06
N ASP A 157 16.26 -2.66 -4.80
CA ASP A 157 17.55 -3.09 -4.26
C ASP A 157 18.49 -1.87 -4.25
N ALA A 158 18.59 -1.21 -3.10
CA ALA A 158 19.40 0.00 -2.94
C ALA A 158 20.91 -0.26 -3.13
N LYS A 159 21.39 -1.49 -2.90
CA LYS A 159 22.82 -1.82 -3.10
C LYS A 159 23.19 -1.89 -4.57
N LYS A 160 22.23 -2.21 -5.44
CA LYS A 160 22.44 -2.36 -6.88
C LYS A 160 21.73 -1.28 -7.73
N ASP A 161 21.13 -0.28 -7.09
CA ASP A 161 20.31 0.76 -7.72
C ASP A 161 19.36 0.22 -8.81
N ARG A 162 18.50 -0.74 -8.43
CA ARG A 162 17.59 -1.38 -9.38
C ARG A 162 16.26 -1.73 -8.76
N TYR A 163 15.21 -1.70 -9.57
CA TYR A 163 13.96 -2.35 -9.19
C TYR A 163 14.08 -3.86 -9.39
N GLN A 164 13.67 -4.62 -8.39
CA GLN A 164 13.54 -6.06 -8.42
C GLN A 164 12.13 -6.44 -7.98
N ILE A 165 11.24 -6.61 -8.95
CA ILE A 165 9.87 -7.05 -8.70
C ILE A 165 9.90 -8.57 -8.57
N ALA A 166 9.93 -9.05 -7.33
CA ALA A 166 9.99 -10.46 -7.03
C ALA A 166 8.73 -11.20 -7.50
N ALA A 167 8.92 -12.47 -7.89
CA ALA A 167 7.83 -13.28 -8.40
C ALA A 167 6.77 -13.53 -7.32
N CYS A 168 5.51 -13.44 -7.71
CA CYS A 168 4.40 -14.03 -6.96
C CYS A 168 3.64 -15.03 -7.84
N SER A 169 2.87 -15.87 -7.19
CA SER A 169 1.95 -16.78 -7.84
C SER A 169 0.50 -16.42 -7.51
N TRP A 170 -0.38 -16.67 -8.47
CA TRP A 170 -1.83 -16.56 -8.29
C TRP A 170 -2.53 -17.75 -8.93
N THR A 171 -3.70 -18.08 -8.43
CA THR A 171 -4.49 -19.20 -8.94
C THR A 171 -5.26 -18.78 -10.19
N PRO A 172 -5.58 -19.71 -11.12
CA PRO A 172 -6.43 -19.42 -12.27
C PRO A 172 -7.82 -18.86 -11.92
N ARG A 173 -8.28 -19.03 -10.67
CA ARG A 173 -9.54 -18.45 -10.17
C ARG A 173 -9.61 -16.95 -10.38
N TRP A 174 -8.47 -16.26 -10.30
CA TRP A 174 -8.39 -14.82 -10.51
C TRP A 174 -8.82 -14.39 -11.92
N GLN A 175 -8.69 -15.25 -12.93
CA GLN A 175 -9.23 -14.96 -14.26
C GLN A 175 -10.75 -14.81 -14.23
N TYR A 176 -11.46 -15.74 -13.57
CA TYR A 176 -12.92 -15.70 -13.45
C TYR A 176 -13.39 -14.52 -12.59
N ILE A 177 -12.68 -14.21 -11.50
CA ILE A 177 -12.96 -13.04 -10.67
C ILE A 177 -12.79 -11.77 -11.50
N ALA A 178 -11.67 -11.63 -12.21
CA ALA A 178 -11.41 -10.48 -13.08
C ALA A 178 -12.44 -10.34 -14.20
N LEU A 179 -12.85 -11.43 -14.85
CA LEU A 179 -13.92 -11.42 -15.87
C LEU A 179 -15.23 -10.88 -15.29
N SER A 180 -15.63 -11.34 -14.10
CA SER A 180 -16.86 -10.88 -13.44
C SER A 180 -16.77 -9.41 -13.04
N LEU A 181 -15.66 -8.98 -12.44
CA LEU A 181 -15.46 -7.59 -12.02
C LEU A 181 -15.40 -6.62 -13.22
N GLN A 182 -14.84 -7.07 -14.35
CA GLN A 182 -14.73 -6.26 -15.56
C GLN A 182 -16.11 -5.84 -16.13
N GLN A 183 -17.16 -6.64 -15.89
CA GLN A 183 -18.52 -6.35 -16.37
C GLN A 183 -19.30 -5.37 -15.48
N LEU A 184 -18.78 -5.06 -14.30
CA LEU A 184 -19.44 -4.14 -13.37
C LEU A 184 -19.33 -2.69 -13.83
N SER A 185 -20.29 -1.88 -13.39
CA SER A 185 -20.23 -0.43 -13.50
C SER A 185 -19.12 0.15 -12.61
N ASP A 186 -18.72 1.39 -12.88
CA ASP A 186 -17.64 2.05 -12.12
C ASP A 186 -17.99 2.20 -10.62
N SER A 187 -19.25 2.49 -10.30
CA SER A 187 -19.74 2.58 -8.92
C SER A 187 -19.73 1.23 -8.21
N GLU A 188 -20.05 0.13 -8.91
CA GLU A 188 -19.97 -1.21 -8.36
C GLU A 188 -18.53 -1.67 -8.14
N ILE A 189 -17.59 -1.27 -9.02
CA ILE A 189 -16.16 -1.53 -8.81
C ILE A 189 -15.67 -0.79 -7.57
N LEU A 190 -16.00 0.51 -7.43
CA LEU A 190 -15.65 1.27 -6.22
C LEU A 190 -16.18 0.57 -4.97
N LEU A 191 -17.48 0.24 -4.94
CA LEU A 191 -18.11 -0.36 -3.76
C LEU A 191 -17.52 -1.72 -3.38
N ARG A 192 -17.08 -2.53 -4.36
CA ARG A 192 -16.60 -3.91 -4.11
C ARG A 192 -15.09 -4.02 -3.94
N CYS A 193 -14.32 -3.07 -4.47
CA CYS A 193 -12.86 -3.16 -4.54
C CYS A 193 -12.14 -2.11 -3.68
N SER A 194 -12.82 -1.07 -3.21
CA SER A 194 -12.24 -0.05 -2.33
C SER A 194 -12.62 -0.27 -0.87
N THR A 195 -11.69 0.06 0.03
CA THR A 195 -11.93 0.18 1.49
C THR A 195 -12.61 1.50 1.86
N SER A 196 -12.63 2.47 0.95
CA SER A 196 -13.22 3.81 1.15
C SER A 196 -13.81 4.35 -0.16
N PRO A 197 -14.93 3.78 -0.66
CA PRO A 197 -15.43 4.06 -2.02
C PRO A 197 -15.71 5.54 -2.35
N LEU A 198 -15.97 6.36 -1.33
CA LEU A 198 -16.26 7.79 -1.47
C LEU A 198 -15.00 8.68 -1.49
N SER A 199 -13.84 8.12 -1.14
CA SER A 199 -12.58 8.85 -0.92
C SER A 199 -11.48 8.47 -1.91
N GLU A 200 -11.76 7.57 -2.86
CA GLU A 200 -10.79 7.10 -3.83
C GLU A 200 -10.36 8.17 -4.84
N GLY A 201 -9.13 8.02 -5.34
CA GLY A 201 -8.60 8.86 -6.40
C GLY A 201 -9.37 8.70 -7.73
N PRO A 202 -9.36 9.73 -8.61
CA PRO A 202 -10.13 9.72 -9.86
C PRO A 202 -9.72 8.61 -10.84
N ASP A 203 -8.52 8.03 -10.68
CA ASP A 203 -8.00 6.96 -11.51
C ASP A 203 -8.15 5.56 -10.89
N PHE A 204 -8.81 5.42 -9.72
CA PHE A 204 -8.98 4.14 -9.04
C PHE A 204 -9.60 3.07 -9.94
N VAL A 205 -10.76 3.37 -10.53
CA VAL A 205 -11.50 2.40 -11.37
C VAL A 205 -10.72 2.06 -12.65
N ASP A 206 -10.05 3.04 -13.28
CA ASP A 206 -9.18 2.77 -14.44
C ASP A 206 -8.06 1.79 -14.05
N ASN A 207 -7.44 1.98 -12.88
CA ASN A 207 -6.39 1.08 -12.40
C ASN A 207 -6.92 -0.34 -12.16
N GLU A 208 -8.10 -0.48 -11.54
CA GLU A 208 -8.75 -1.79 -11.32
C GLU A 208 -9.06 -2.49 -12.65
N ARG A 209 -9.65 -1.78 -13.62
CA ARG A 209 -9.94 -2.33 -14.96
C ARG A 209 -8.68 -2.78 -15.69
N ARG A 210 -7.57 -2.06 -15.56
CA ARG A 210 -6.27 -2.47 -16.13
C ARG A 210 -5.73 -3.73 -15.47
N LEU A 211 -5.87 -3.84 -14.15
CA LEU A 211 -5.48 -5.03 -13.39
C LEU A 211 -6.31 -6.25 -13.82
N PHE A 212 -7.63 -6.11 -13.90
CA PHE A 212 -8.52 -7.17 -14.38
C PHE A 212 -8.18 -7.57 -15.81
N GLY A 213 -8.01 -6.60 -16.72
CA GLY A 213 -7.60 -6.86 -18.11
C GLY A 213 -6.29 -7.64 -18.20
N TYR A 214 -5.31 -7.34 -17.35
CA TYR A 214 -4.05 -8.09 -17.31
C TYR A 214 -4.28 -9.52 -16.81
N LEU A 215 -5.03 -9.74 -15.73
CA LEU A 215 -5.32 -11.08 -15.19
C LEU A 215 -6.13 -11.94 -16.17
N ILE A 216 -7.03 -11.32 -16.95
CA ILE A 216 -7.79 -11.99 -18.01
C ILE A 216 -6.85 -12.48 -19.11
N LYS A 217 -5.91 -11.63 -19.53
CA LYS A 217 -4.95 -11.90 -20.61
C LYS A 217 -3.83 -12.87 -20.19
N HIS A 218 -3.40 -12.80 -18.93
CA HIS A 218 -2.28 -13.56 -18.38
C HIS A 218 -2.70 -14.35 -17.13
N PRO A 219 -3.60 -15.33 -17.25
CA PRO A 219 -4.12 -16.07 -16.09
C PRO A 219 -3.06 -16.95 -15.43
N ASN A 220 -2.04 -17.36 -16.19
CA ASN A 220 -0.92 -18.13 -15.67
C ASN A 220 0.22 -17.19 -15.25
N TRP A 221 0.45 -17.06 -13.94
CA TRP A 221 1.51 -16.22 -13.38
C TRP A 221 2.92 -16.53 -13.93
N LYS A 222 3.15 -17.75 -14.44
CA LYS A 222 4.43 -18.14 -15.07
C LYS A 222 4.74 -17.36 -16.34
N GLU A 223 3.74 -16.79 -17.00
CA GLU A 223 3.95 -15.87 -18.13
C GLU A 223 4.54 -14.53 -17.66
N THR A 224 4.11 -14.06 -16.48
CA THR A 224 4.59 -12.82 -15.87
C THR A 224 5.95 -13.01 -15.21
N PHE A 225 6.16 -14.15 -14.55
CA PHE A 225 7.40 -14.53 -13.86
C PHE A 225 7.91 -15.89 -14.34
N PRO A 226 8.51 -15.96 -15.55
CA PRO A 226 9.06 -17.20 -16.09
C PRO A 226 10.10 -17.81 -15.13
N ALA A 227 9.95 -19.10 -14.84
CA ALA A 227 10.81 -19.83 -13.89
C ALA A 227 10.94 -19.16 -12.51
N ARG A 228 9.90 -18.43 -12.04
CA ARG A 228 9.92 -17.64 -10.80
C ARG A 228 11.02 -16.56 -10.73
N LYS A 229 11.58 -16.17 -11.87
CA LYS A 229 12.58 -15.10 -11.90
C LYS A 229 11.90 -13.75 -11.64
N PRO A 230 12.55 -12.84 -10.87
CA PRO A 230 12.06 -11.49 -10.69
C PRO A 230 12.12 -10.71 -12.01
N ARG A 231 11.31 -9.65 -12.11
CA ARG A 231 11.43 -8.67 -13.20
C ARG A 231 12.37 -7.56 -12.72
N ILE A 232 13.49 -7.38 -13.42
CA ILE A 232 14.57 -6.48 -13.03
C ILE A 232 14.51 -5.24 -13.92
N PHE A 233 14.68 -4.06 -13.33
CA PHE A 233 14.78 -2.80 -14.06
C PHE A 233 15.95 -1.98 -13.53
N GLU A 234 16.75 -1.48 -14.45
CA GLU A 234 17.90 -0.62 -14.17
C GLU A 234 17.57 0.82 -14.51
N ARG A 235 18.17 1.74 -13.75
CA ARG A 235 18.03 3.16 -13.97
C ARG A 235 18.75 3.56 -15.27
N THR A 236 18.07 4.33 -16.10
CA THR A 236 18.66 4.89 -17.32
C THR A 236 19.30 6.26 -17.03
N ALA A 237 20.19 6.72 -17.92
CA ALA A 237 20.94 7.96 -17.72
C ALA A 237 20.05 9.22 -17.65
N ASP A 238 18.86 9.18 -18.26
CA ASP A 238 17.82 10.21 -18.21
C ASP A 238 16.91 10.10 -16.96
N GLY A 239 17.23 9.19 -16.04
CA GLY A 239 16.47 8.99 -14.79
C GLY A 239 15.26 8.04 -14.92
N GLY A 240 15.00 7.50 -16.11
CA GLY A 240 13.97 6.49 -16.35
C GLY A 240 14.35 5.07 -15.90
N TRP A 241 13.55 4.09 -16.31
CA TRP A 241 13.74 2.67 -15.98
C TRP A 241 13.66 1.80 -17.22
N ARG A 242 14.65 0.92 -17.41
CA ARG A 242 14.69 -0.07 -18.50
C ARG A 242 14.63 -1.48 -17.95
N ARG A 243 13.77 -2.33 -18.53
CA ARG A 243 13.68 -3.75 -18.19
C ARG A 243 14.92 -4.50 -18.69
N CYS A 244 15.51 -5.33 -17.84
CA CYS A 244 16.65 -6.20 -18.15
C CYS A 244 16.25 -7.67 -18.24
#